data_AF-A0A2L2Z5H2-F1
#
_entry.id   AF-A0A2L2Z5H2-F1
#
_cell.length_a   1.000
_cell.length_b   1.000
_cell.length_c   1.000
_cell.angle_alpha   90.00
_cell.angle_beta   90.00
_cell.angle_gamma   90.00
#
_symmetry.space_group_name_H-M   'P 1'
#
loop_
_entity.id
_entity.type
_entity.pdbx_description
1 polymer ?
#
loop_
_entity_poly.entity_id
_entity_poly.type
_entity_poly.pdbx_seq_one_letter_code
_entity_poly.pdbx_strand_id
1 'polypeptide(L)'
;FADDDVKEELKKKLKERFDEILEKVKEALENGKVLSEENLKKLKDIRQKMKDLHVDLGNQAKELLEKLKDKDKAYWQKILDRL
;
A
#
# COMPACT_ATOMS: atom_id res chain seq x y z
N PHE A 1 -12.96 -9.87 25.03
CA PHE A 1 -12.13 -8.70 25.39
C PHE A 1 -10.71 -8.77 24.82
N ALA A 2 -10.04 -9.93 24.75
CA ALA A 2 -8.69 -10.01 24.17
C ALA A 2 -8.65 -9.95 22.62
N ASP A 3 -9.64 -10.52 21.92
CA ASP A 3 -9.66 -10.55 20.45
C ASP A 3 -9.77 -9.18 19.77
N ASP A 4 -10.53 -8.25 20.36
CA ASP A 4 -10.72 -6.91 19.78
C ASP A 4 -9.43 -6.06 19.84
N ASP A 5 -8.70 -6.14 20.95
CA ASP A 5 -7.43 -5.43 21.14
C ASP A 5 -6.34 -5.92 20.17
N VAL A 6 -6.22 -7.24 20.00
CA VAL A 6 -5.28 -7.85 19.05
C VAL A 6 -5.63 -7.47 17.62
N LYS A 7 -6.93 -7.43 17.28
CA LYS A 7 -7.40 -7.03 15.96
C LYS A 7 -7.03 -5.59 15.67
N GLU A 8 -7.29 -4.65 16.59
CA GLU A 8 -6.94 -3.24 16.42
C GLU A 8 -5.42 -3.02 16.28
N GLU A 9 -4.59 -3.67 17.09
CA GLU A 9 -3.12 -3.68 16.95
C GLU A 9 -2.67 -4.15 15.55
N LEU A 10 -3.29 -5.23 15.04
CA LEU A 10 -3.01 -5.76 13.70
C LEU A 10 -3.41 -4.76 12.61
N LYS A 11 -4.58 -4.11 12.73
CA LYS A 11 -5.01 -3.08 11.76
C LYS A 11 -4.02 -1.92 11.72
N LYS A 12 -3.54 -1.49 12.89
CA LYS A 12 -2.57 -0.39 13.02
C LYS A 12 -1.24 -0.72 12.34
N LYS A 13 -0.67 -1.89 12.66
CA LYS A 13 0.55 -2.39 12.01
C LYS A 13 0.40 -2.54 10.50
N LEU A 14 -0.76 -3.01 10.02
CA LEU A 14 -1.03 -3.14 8.59
C LEU A 14 -1.05 -1.79 7.88
N LYS A 15 -1.70 -0.78 8.48
CA LYS A 15 -1.70 0.59 7.97
C LYS A 15 -0.29 1.16 7.92
N GLU A 16 0.47 1.08 9.01
CA GLU A 16 1.85 1.57 9.08
C GLU A 16 2.74 0.91 8.02
N ARG A 17 2.66 -0.42 7.90
CA ARG A 17 3.40 -1.16 6.86
C ARG A 17 2.95 -0.77 5.45
N PHE A 18 1.66 -0.50 5.25
CA PHE A 18 1.16 -0.07 3.94
C PHE A 18 1.67 1.32 3.55
N ASP A 19 1.60 2.28 4.47
CA ASP A 19 2.13 3.63 4.29
C ASP A 19 3.65 3.59 4.00
N GLU A 20 4.43 2.80 4.76
CA GLU A 20 5.88 2.66 4.54
C GLU A 20 6.21 2.17 3.12
N ILE A 21 5.43 1.23 2.59
CA ILE A 21 5.63 0.73 1.21
C ILE A 21 5.13 1.74 0.18
N LEU A 22 4.02 2.43 0.44
CA LEU A 22 3.55 3.51 -0.43
C LEU A 22 4.57 4.64 -0.53
N GLU A 23 5.26 4.98 0.56
CA GLU A 23 6.34 5.97 0.54
C GLU A 23 7.49 5.51 -0.34
N LYS A 24 7.92 4.25 -0.21
CA LYS A 24 8.93 3.64 -1.09
C LYS A 24 8.49 3.61 -2.56
N VAL A 25 7.21 3.34 -2.83
CA VAL A 25 6.61 3.41 -4.17
C VAL A 25 6.67 4.83 -4.71
N LYS A 26 6.33 5.81 -3.88
CA LYS A 26 6.38 7.23 -4.23
C LYS A 26 7.79 7.69 -4.52
N GLU A 27 8.75 7.37 -3.66
CA GLU A 27 10.15 7.70 -3.90
C GLU A 27 10.69 7.02 -5.16
N ALA A 28 10.35 5.76 -5.40
CA ALA A 28 10.75 5.07 -6.63
C ALA A 28 10.19 5.80 -7.86
N LEU A 29 8.91 6.17 -7.83
CA LEU A 29 8.25 6.96 -8.86
C LEU A 29 8.89 8.34 -9.09
N GLU A 30 9.08 9.14 -8.03
CA GLU A 30 9.66 10.48 -8.12
C GLU A 30 11.10 10.46 -8.61
N ASN A 31 11.86 9.41 -8.28
CA ASN A 31 13.22 9.20 -8.76
C ASN A 31 13.25 8.53 -10.15
N GLY A 32 12.10 8.19 -10.76
CA GLY A 32 12.02 7.45 -12.02
C GLY A 32 12.56 6.01 -11.93
N LYS A 33 12.73 5.47 -10.71
CA LYS A 33 13.14 4.10 -10.47
C LYS A 33 11.97 3.15 -10.61
N VAL A 34 12.21 2.05 -11.30
CA VAL A 34 11.27 0.91 -11.34
C VAL A 34 11.21 0.28 -9.95
N LEU A 35 9.99 0.07 -9.48
CA LEU A 35 9.68 -0.64 -8.28
C LEU A 35 10.14 -2.08 -8.41
N SER A 36 10.99 -2.50 -7.49
CA SER A 36 11.40 -3.89 -7.37
C SER A 36 10.17 -4.78 -7.24
N GLU A 37 10.18 -5.94 -7.88
CA GLU A 37 9.10 -6.94 -7.75
C GLU A 37 8.83 -7.30 -6.28
N GLU A 38 9.86 -7.25 -5.44
CA GLU A 38 9.71 -7.44 -3.99
C GLU A 38 8.80 -6.39 -3.35
N ASN A 39 8.97 -5.11 -3.67
CA ASN A 39 8.13 -4.03 -3.12
C ASN A 39 6.68 -4.16 -3.62
N LEU A 40 6.49 -4.55 -4.89
CA LEU A 40 5.17 -4.82 -5.45
C LEU A 40 4.49 -6.01 -4.77
N LYS A 41 5.24 -7.11 -4.55
CA LYS A 41 4.73 -8.30 -3.88
C LYS A 41 4.33 -8.00 -2.44
N LYS A 42 5.14 -7.21 -1.72
CA LYS A 42 4.81 -6.74 -0.36
C LYS A 42 3.58 -5.82 -0.36
N LEU A 43 3.46 -4.89 -1.31
CA LEU A 43 2.27 -4.04 -1.46
C LEU A 43 1.00 -4.89 -1.69
N LYS A 44 1.09 -5.91 -2.55
CA LYS A 44 0.00 -6.86 -2.81
C LYS A 44 -0.40 -7.60 -1.55
N ASP A 45 0.58 -8.13 -0.82
CA ASP A 45 0.39 -8.93 0.38
C ASP A 45 -0.32 -8.13 1.48
N ILE A 46 0.12 -6.88 1.71
CA ILE A 46 -0.49 -5.99 2.69
C ILE A 46 -1.91 -5.59 2.26
N ARG A 47 -2.11 -5.25 0.97
CA ARG A 47 -3.45 -4.95 0.46
C ARG A 47 -4.41 -6.12 0.63
N GLN A 48 -3.94 -7.34 0.37
CA GLN A 48 -4.72 -8.56 0.57
C GLN A 48 -5.09 -8.74 2.04
N LYS A 49 -4.13 -8.61 2.96
CA LYS A 49 -4.35 -8.68 4.41
C LYS A 49 -5.29 -7.60 4.92
N MET A 50 -5.18 -6.37 4.41
CA MET A 50 -6.11 -5.30 4.76
C MET A 50 -7.53 -5.58 4.26
N LYS A 51 -7.68 -6.14 3.06
CA LYS A 51 -8.99 -6.57 2.54
C LYS A 51 -9.60 -7.69 3.40
N ASP A 52 -8.80 -8.68 3.75
CA ASP A 52 -9.21 -9.82 4.59
C ASP A 52 -9.71 -9.36 5.97
N LEU A 53 -8.97 -8.42 6.58
CA LEU A 53 -9.29 -7.86 7.90
C LEU A 53 -10.29 -6.69 7.86
N HIS A 54 -10.85 -6.36 6.69
CA HIS A 54 -11.74 -5.21 6.47
C HIS A 54 -11.15 -3.90 7.04
N VAL A 55 -9.84 -3.72 6.88
CA VAL A 55 -9.12 -2.52 7.30
C VAL A 55 -9.26 -1.50 6.20
N ASP A 56 -9.96 -0.40 6.49
CA ASP A 56 -9.95 0.74 5.58
C ASP A 56 -8.52 1.28 5.52
N LEU A 57 -8.03 1.49 4.30
CA LEU A 57 -6.72 2.07 4.00
C LEU A 57 -6.50 3.42 4.70
N GLY A 58 -7.55 4.04 5.23
CA GLY A 58 -7.51 5.39 5.77
C GLY A 58 -7.41 6.40 4.62
N ASN A 59 -7.89 7.61 4.86
CA ASN A 59 -7.88 8.65 3.84
C ASN A 59 -6.45 8.95 3.36
N GLN A 60 -5.46 8.84 4.23
CA GLN A 60 -4.07 9.16 3.92
C GLN A 60 -3.45 8.22 2.88
N ALA A 61 -3.61 6.90 3.05
CA ALA A 61 -3.10 5.94 2.08
C ALA A 61 -3.89 5.96 0.75
N LYS A 62 -5.20 6.23 0.81
CA LYS A 62 -6.02 6.49 -0.39
C LYS A 62 -5.53 7.72 -1.16
N GLU A 63 -5.27 8.82 -0.45
CA GLU A 63 -4.78 10.07 -1.04
C GLU A 63 -3.38 9.90 -1.64
N LEU A 64 -2.50 9.16 -0.97
CA LEU A 64 -1.18 8.79 -1.50
C LEU A 64 -1.33 7.96 -2.78
N LEU A 65 -2.19 6.93 -2.79
CA LEU A 65 -2.47 6.14 -3.99
C LEU A 65 -3.02 6.98 -5.14
N GLU A 66 -3.92 7.92 -4.86
CA GLU A 66 -4.48 8.85 -5.86
C GLU A 66 -3.39 9.76 -6.44
N LYS A 67 -2.59 10.41 -5.58
CA LYS A 67 -1.46 11.25 -6.01
C LYS A 67 -0.45 10.47 -6.85
N LEU A 68 -0.21 9.21 -6.48
CA LEU A 68 0.69 8.34 -7.21
C LEU A 68 0.10 7.98 -8.58
N LYS A 69 -1.17 7.58 -8.64
CA LYS A 69 -1.89 7.31 -9.90
C LYS A 69 -1.90 8.51 -10.82
N ASP A 70 -2.04 9.72 -10.29
CA ASP A 70 -2.10 10.94 -11.06
C ASP A 70 -0.73 11.32 -11.65
N LYS A 71 0.35 11.18 -10.87
CA LYS A 71 1.72 11.47 -11.32
C LYS A 71 2.18 10.59 -12.49
N ASP A 72 1.90 9.29 -12.45
CA ASP A 72 2.31 8.37 -13.52
C ASP A 72 1.26 7.28 -13.76
N LYS A 73 0.15 7.66 -14.39
CA LYS A 73 -0.93 6.72 -14.79
C LYS A 73 -0.39 5.49 -15.54
N ALA A 74 0.54 5.71 -16.47
CA ALA A 74 1.14 4.64 -17.28
C ALA A 74 1.99 3.68 -16.43
N TYR A 75 2.72 4.19 -15.44
CA TYR A 75 3.50 3.36 -14.53
C TYR A 75 2.60 2.61 -13.55
N TRP A 76 1.56 3.27 -13.04
CA TRP A 76 0.56 2.61 -12.20
C TRP A 76 -0.21 1.54 -12.93
N GLN A 77 -0.54 1.73 -14.19
CA GLN A 77 -1.14 0.67 -14.99
C GLN A 77 -0.21 -0.53 -15.12
N LYS A 78 1.09 -0.32 -15.37
CA LYS A 78 2.07 -1.43 -15.38
C LYS A 78 2.18 -2.13 -14.02
N ILE A 79 2.04 -1.40 -12.92
CA ILE A 79 2.05 -1.96 -11.58
C ILE A 79 0.77 -2.74 -11.28
N LEU A 80 -0.39 -2.17 -11.61
CA LEU A 80 -1.70 -2.78 -11.42
C LEU A 80 -1.87 -4.02 -12.29
N ASP A 81 -1.31 -4.04 -13.49
CA ASP A 81 -1.30 -5.22 -14.36
C ASP A 81 -0.47 -6.38 -13.77
N ARG A 82 0.53 -6.05 -12.95
CA ARG A 82 1.37 -7.01 -12.22
C ARG A 82 0.81 -7.39 -10.84
N LEU A 83 -0.23 -6.70 -10.35
CA LEU A 83 -0.85 -6.88 -9.04
C LEU A 83 -2.11 -7.75 -9.14
#